data_AF-A0A1F5BUG2-F1
#
_entry.id   AF-A0A1F5BUG2-F1
#
_cell.length_a   1.000
_cell.length_b   1.000
_cell.length_c   1.000
_cell.angle_alpha   90.00
_cell.angle_beta   90.00
_cell.angle_gamma   90.00
#
_symmetry.space_group_name_H-M   'P 1'
#
loop_
_entity.id
_entity.type
_entity.pdbx_description
1 polymer ?
#
loop_
_entity_poly.entity_id
_entity_poly.type
_entity_poly.pdbx_seq_one_letter_code
_entity_poly.pdbx_strand_id
1 'polypeptide(L)'
;MTLTHNISHGWADSSADKPRWNGLNQLGREVVSEMNRLGTVIDISHVSDKAFFDEDTDLRITIEHLSQGRDWPLEGKPTIDDILDHIDHAVKTAGIDHVGLGADMYPRTPSPEGMRGAHDYGNITRGLKRRGYGDDEVKKIMGGNFLRVWKRVTEKSG
;
A
#
# COMPACT_ATOMS: atom_id res chain seq x y z
N MET A 1 1.86 8.92 -6.23
CA MET A 1 2.31 9.98 -5.31
C MET A 1 1.54 9.82 -4.03
N THR A 2 2.26 9.72 -2.91
CA THR A 2 1.67 9.59 -1.57
C THR A 2 1.07 10.93 -1.15
N LEU A 3 -0.23 10.97 -0.83
CA LEU A 3 -0.92 12.25 -0.55
C LEU A 3 -0.47 12.89 0.77
N THR A 4 -0.11 12.07 1.75
CA THR A 4 0.46 12.51 3.03
C THR A 4 1.54 11.53 3.46
N HIS A 5 2.44 11.94 4.34
CA HIS A 5 3.24 10.99 5.14
C HIS A 5 2.73 11.07 6.58
N ASN A 6 3.62 11.16 7.58
CA ASN A 6 3.24 11.20 9.00
C ASN A 6 2.75 12.56 9.54
N ILE A 7 2.56 13.58 8.68
CA ILE A 7 2.23 14.95 9.10
C ILE A 7 1.09 15.49 8.24
N SER A 8 0.10 16.10 8.88
CA SER A 8 -0.99 16.82 8.20
C SER A 8 -0.52 18.17 7.68
N HIS A 9 -0.60 18.41 6.36
CA HIS A 9 -0.11 19.64 5.72
C HIS A 9 -1.24 20.49 5.15
N GLY A 10 -0.93 21.41 4.23
CA GLY A 10 -1.85 22.47 3.80
C GLY A 10 -3.12 22.03 3.06
N TRP A 11 -3.29 20.74 2.77
CA TRP A 11 -4.41 20.26 1.94
C TRP A 11 -4.90 18.83 2.23
N ALA A 12 -4.21 18.05 3.07
CA ALA A 12 -4.62 16.70 3.45
C ALA A 12 -4.21 16.36 4.89
N ASP A 13 -5.03 15.55 5.55
CA ASP A 13 -4.81 15.02 6.89
C ASP A 13 -4.14 13.64 6.87
N SER A 14 -3.09 13.48 7.67
CA SER A 14 -2.38 12.22 7.90
C SER A 14 -3.09 11.37 8.96
N SER A 15 -2.99 10.04 8.87
CA SER A 15 -3.44 9.10 9.91
C SER A 15 -2.62 9.18 11.20
N ALA A 16 -1.39 9.73 11.14
CA ALA A 16 -0.46 9.78 12.26
C ALA A 16 -0.39 11.14 12.96
N ASP A 17 -1.17 12.12 12.53
CA ASP A 17 -1.15 13.49 13.04
C ASP A 17 -2.56 14.02 13.33
N LYS A 18 -2.65 15.17 14.00
CA LYS A 18 -3.94 15.80 14.30
C LYS A 18 -4.63 16.22 13.00
N PRO A 19 -5.94 15.97 12.85
CA PRO A 19 -6.69 16.42 11.69
C PRO A 19 -6.80 17.93 11.66
N ARG A 20 -6.74 18.51 10.46
CA ARG A 20 -6.84 19.95 10.17
C ARG A 20 -8.00 20.24 9.23
N TRP A 21 -8.34 19.31 8.36
CA TRP A 21 -9.28 19.50 7.25
C TRP A 21 -10.46 18.53 7.27
N ASN A 22 -10.48 17.58 8.21
CA ASN A 22 -11.43 16.46 8.22
C ASN A 22 -11.32 15.64 6.93
N GLY A 23 -10.08 15.32 6.53
CA GLY A 23 -9.75 14.61 5.29
C GLY A 23 -9.03 15.51 4.29
N LEU A 24 -9.64 15.75 3.12
CA LEU A 24 -9.14 16.65 2.09
C LEU A 24 -9.92 17.97 2.10
N ASN A 25 -9.21 19.09 2.03
CA ASN A 25 -9.83 20.38 1.73
C ASN A 25 -10.04 20.57 0.22
N GLN A 26 -10.58 21.72 -0.20
CA GLN A 26 -10.83 22.02 -1.61
C GLN A 26 -9.58 21.88 -2.49
N LEU A 27 -8.44 22.40 -2.04
CA LEU A 27 -7.16 22.27 -2.75
C LEU A 27 -6.74 20.80 -2.86
N GLY A 28 -6.93 19.99 -1.82
CA GLY A 28 -6.63 18.56 -1.86
C GLY A 28 -7.44 17.80 -2.91
N ARG A 29 -8.73 18.14 -3.06
CA ARG A 29 -9.60 17.57 -4.11
C ARG A 29 -9.15 18.00 -5.51
N GLU A 30 -8.74 19.26 -5.67
CA GLU A 30 -8.18 19.77 -6.93
C GLU A 30 -6.87 19.06 -7.29
N VAL A 31 -6.00 18.79 -6.32
CA VAL A 31 -4.78 17.99 -6.52
C VAL A 31 -5.13 16.59 -7.00
N VAL A 32 -6.10 15.91 -6.38
CA VAL A 32 -6.54 14.58 -6.80
C VAL A 32 -7.11 14.59 -8.23
N SER A 33 -7.91 15.61 -8.57
CA SER A 33 -8.44 15.79 -9.92
C SER A 33 -7.32 15.93 -10.96
N GLU A 34 -6.30 16.74 -10.64
CA GLU A 34 -5.16 16.96 -11.54
C GLU A 34 -4.30 15.69 -11.67
N MET A 35 -4.10 14.95 -10.60
CA MET A 35 -3.41 13.65 -10.64
C MET A 35 -4.13 12.67 -11.57
N ASN A 36 -5.46 12.61 -11.48
CA ASN A 36 -6.27 11.78 -12.37
C ASN A 36 -6.15 12.23 -13.82
N ARG A 37 -6.16 13.54 -14.09
CA ARG A 37 -5.95 14.10 -15.43
C ARG A 37 -4.59 13.70 -16.01
N LEU A 38 -3.53 13.75 -15.18
CA LEU A 38 -2.15 13.44 -15.57
C LEU A 38 -1.84 11.94 -15.63
N GLY A 39 -2.75 11.06 -15.17
CA GLY A 39 -2.49 9.61 -15.13
C GLY A 39 -1.50 9.23 -14.05
N THR A 40 -1.56 9.92 -12.92
CA THR A 40 -0.74 9.61 -11.75
C THR A 40 -1.46 8.62 -10.84
N VAL A 41 -0.81 7.52 -10.48
CA VAL A 41 -1.31 6.60 -9.45
C VAL A 41 -1.29 7.34 -8.10
N ILE A 42 -2.45 7.41 -7.45
CA ILE A 42 -2.61 8.05 -6.15
C ILE A 42 -2.26 7.01 -5.09
N ASP A 43 -1.31 7.34 -4.23
CA ASP A 43 -0.97 6.49 -3.09
C ASP A 43 -1.58 7.12 -1.83
N ILE A 44 -2.38 6.31 -1.14
CA ILE A 44 -3.13 6.72 0.05
C ILE A 44 -2.55 6.14 1.32
N SER A 45 -1.37 5.54 1.24
CA SER A 45 -0.60 5.16 2.44
C SER A 45 -0.39 6.41 3.30
N HIS A 46 -0.62 6.29 4.61
CA HIS A 46 -0.64 7.37 5.62
C HIS A 46 -1.80 8.38 5.59
N VAL A 47 -2.74 8.34 4.65
CA VAL A 47 -3.85 9.31 4.71
C VAL A 47 -4.79 8.95 5.86
N SER A 48 -5.42 9.95 6.48
CA SER A 48 -6.48 9.72 7.46
C SER A 48 -7.68 8.98 6.84
N ASP A 49 -8.44 8.24 7.64
CA ASP A 49 -9.66 7.55 7.18
C ASP A 49 -10.63 8.49 6.46
N LYS A 50 -10.74 9.75 6.93
CA LYS A 50 -11.61 10.74 6.30
C LYS A 50 -11.14 11.14 4.90
N ALA A 51 -9.84 11.19 4.66
CA ALA A 51 -9.29 11.40 3.32
C ALA A 51 -9.40 10.13 2.46
N PHE A 52 -9.27 8.94 3.06
CA PHE A 52 -9.43 7.66 2.37
C PHE A 52 -10.85 7.49 1.81
N PHE A 53 -11.86 7.79 2.63
CA PHE A 53 -13.29 7.62 2.30
C PHE A 53 -13.92 8.89 1.73
N ASP A 54 -13.14 9.74 1.08
CA ASP A 54 -13.64 10.98 0.51
C ASP A 54 -14.48 10.71 -0.75
N GLU A 55 -15.80 10.87 -0.63
CA GLU A 55 -16.78 10.49 -1.66
C GLU A 55 -16.76 11.39 -2.91
N ASP A 56 -16.20 12.60 -2.83
CA ASP A 56 -16.17 13.51 -3.99
C ASP A 56 -14.93 13.30 -4.88
N THR A 57 -14.13 12.27 -4.59
CA THR A 57 -12.88 12.00 -5.31
C THR A 57 -12.82 10.60 -5.94
N ASP A 58 -12.45 10.53 -7.22
CA ASP A 58 -12.08 9.26 -7.89
C ASP A 58 -10.66 8.88 -7.48
N LEU A 59 -10.51 8.23 -6.34
CA LEU A 59 -9.21 7.77 -5.87
C LEU A 59 -8.78 6.50 -6.61
N ARG A 60 -7.86 6.65 -7.57
CA ARG A 60 -7.24 5.52 -8.29
C ARG A 60 -6.01 5.02 -7.55
N ILE A 61 -6.29 4.13 -6.60
CA ILE A 61 -5.40 3.93 -5.46
C ILE A 61 -4.48 2.72 -5.55
N THR A 62 -3.34 2.89 -4.91
CA THR A 62 -2.56 1.81 -4.31
C THR A 62 -2.52 2.04 -2.80
N ILE A 63 -2.60 0.95 -2.03
CA ILE A 63 -2.42 0.96 -0.58
C ILE A 63 -1.16 0.15 -0.29
N GLU A 64 -0.17 0.79 0.30
CA GLU A 64 0.92 0.10 0.98
C GLU A 64 0.55 -0.01 2.46
N HIS A 65 0.51 -1.23 2.99
CA HIS A 65 0.24 -1.42 4.41
C HIS A 65 1.51 -1.11 5.20
N LEU A 66 1.52 0.05 5.85
CA LEU A 66 2.62 0.52 6.67
C LEU A 66 2.26 0.35 8.14
N SER A 67 2.74 -0.72 8.77
CA SER A 67 2.77 -0.79 10.23
C SER A 67 3.99 -0.04 10.74
N GLN A 68 4.04 1.28 10.58
CA GLN A 68 5.07 2.10 11.22
C GLN A 68 4.61 2.47 12.63
N GLY A 69 4.97 1.62 13.59
CA GLY A 69 4.82 1.87 15.03
C GLY A 69 6.19 1.98 15.69
N ARG A 70 6.42 3.10 16.38
CA ARG A 70 7.64 3.42 17.16
C ARG A 70 7.96 2.31 18.18
N ASP A 71 9.26 2.10 18.40
CA ASP A 71 9.86 1.18 19.37
C ASP A 71 9.28 -0.25 19.35
N TRP A 72 9.53 -0.96 18.25
CA TRP A 72 9.25 -2.40 18.22
C TRP A 72 10.19 -3.13 19.17
N PRO A 73 9.69 -3.88 20.17
CA PRO A 73 10.55 -4.76 20.95
C PRO A 73 11.20 -5.78 20.01
N LEU A 74 12.53 -5.82 19.97
CA LEU A 74 13.28 -6.74 19.09
C LEU A 74 13.14 -8.22 19.51
N GLU A 75 12.43 -8.50 20.61
CA GLU A 75 12.04 -9.83 21.07
C GLU A 75 10.76 -10.29 20.37
N GLY A 76 10.75 -11.50 19.83
CA GLY A 76 9.59 -12.04 19.11
C GLY A 76 9.39 -11.37 17.73
N LYS A 77 10.44 -11.33 16.92
CA LYS A 77 10.34 -10.76 15.56
C LYS A 77 9.29 -11.53 14.75
N PRO A 78 8.44 -10.81 13.99
CA PRO A 78 7.62 -11.44 12.97
C PRO A 78 8.47 -12.25 12.00
N THR A 79 7.85 -13.24 11.38
CA THR A 79 8.46 -14.17 10.44
C THR A 79 7.84 -13.99 9.05
N ILE A 80 8.39 -14.71 8.07
CA ILE A 80 7.78 -14.83 6.75
C ILE A 80 6.36 -15.40 6.82
N ASP A 81 6.04 -16.26 7.80
CA ASP A 81 4.70 -16.82 7.91
C ASP A 81 3.68 -15.77 8.35
N ASP A 82 4.06 -14.81 9.20
CA ASP A 82 3.22 -13.65 9.54
C ASP A 82 2.94 -12.77 8.31
N ILE A 83 3.96 -12.54 7.47
CA ILE A 83 3.76 -11.83 6.18
C ILE A 83 2.75 -12.58 5.31
N LEU A 84 2.87 -13.90 5.21
CA LEU A 84 1.97 -14.73 4.40
C LEU A 84 0.55 -14.74 4.97
N ASP A 85 0.37 -14.71 6.30
CA ASP A 85 -0.94 -14.58 6.96
C ASP A 85 -1.61 -13.26 6.61
N HIS A 86 -0.84 -12.17 6.58
CA HIS A 86 -1.34 -10.87 6.14
C HIS A 86 -1.75 -10.88 4.66
N ILE A 87 -0.98 -11.55 3.79
CA ILE A 87 -1.35 -11.71 2.37
C ILE A 87 -2.64 -12.52 2.25
N ASP A 88 -2.78 -13.63 2.97
CA ASP A 88 -4.00 -14.45 2.97
C ASP A 88 -5.22 -13.66 3.44
N HIS A 89 -5.06 -12.87 4.51
CA HIS A 89 -6.13 -12.02 4.99
C HIS A 89 -6.52 -10.94 3.96
N ALA A 90 -5.53 -10.29 3.35
CA ALA A 90 -5.78 -9.29 2.31
C ALA A 90 -6.48 -9.91 1.09
N VAL A 91 -6.06 -11.09 0.64
CA VAL A 91 -6.70 -11.82 -0.46
C VAL A 91 -8.12 -12.21 -0.10
N LYS A 92 -8.36 -12.66 1.13
CA LYS A 92 -9.72 -12.99 1.62
C LYS A 92 -10.64 -11.77 1.65
N THR A 93 -10.13 -10.61 2.05
CA THR A 93 -10.93 -9.39 2.22
C THR A 93 -11.14 -8.62 0.92
N ALA A 94 -10.09 -8.46 0.11
CA ALA A 94 -10.10 -7.62 -1.09
C ALA A 94 -10.16 -8.42 -2.40
N GLY A 95 -9.88 -9.74 -2.37
CA GLY A 95 -9.79 -10.60 -3.54
C GLY A 95 -8.38 -10.65 -4.15
N ILE A 96 -8.05 -11.76 -4.81
CA ILE A 96 -6.70 -12.03 -5.37
C ILE A 96 -6.27 -11.01 -6.43
N ASP A 97 -7.22 -10.38 -7.11
CA ASP A 97 -6.94 -9.34 -8.08
C ASP A 97 -6.57 -7.99 -7.44
N HIS A 98 -6.65 -7.84 -6.12
CA HIS A 98 -6.51 -6.54 -5.45
C HIS A 98 -5.34 -6.47 -4.45
N VAL A 99 -4.50 -7.51 -4.38
CA VAL A 99 -3.36 -7.58 -3.45
C VAL A 99 -2.03 -7.44 -4.19
N GLY A 100 -1.14 -6.63 -3.66
CA GLY A 100 0.23 -6.45 -4.15
C GLY A 100 1.25 -6.49 -3.00
N LEU A 101 2.50 -6.14 -3.29
CA LEU A 101 3.56 -6.06 -2.30
C LEU A 101 4.23 -4.68 -2.33
N GLY A 102 4.38 -4.06 -1.17
CA GLY A 102 5.40 -3.05 -0.91
C GLY A 102 5.86 -3.14 0.53
N ALA A 103 7.19 -3.20 0.68
CA ALA A 103 7.82 -3.73 1.89
C ALA A 103 8.51 -2.68 2.76
N ASP A 104 8.46 -1.40 2.36
CA ASP A 104 9.06 -0.28 3.09
C ASP A 104 10.51 -0.54 3.56
N MET A 105 11.29 -1.17 2.69
CA MET A 105 12.63 -1.64 3.02
C MET A 105 13.64 -0.49 2.96
N TYR A 106 14.14 -0.08 4.14
CA TYR A 106 15.23 0.89 4.29
C TYR A 106 16.42 0.27 5.02
N PRO A 107 17.66 0.68 4.73
CA PRO A 107 18.81 0.27 5.52
C PRO A 107 18.58 0.57 7.01
N ARG A 108 18.75 -0.45 7.85
CA ARG A 108 18.59 -0.42 9.33
C ARG A 108 17.14 -0.50 9.87
N THR A 109 16.14 -0.78 9.03
CA THR A 109 14.80 -1.15 9.53
C THR A 109 14.81 -2.61 9.99
N PRO A 110 14.36 -2.92 11.23
CA PRO A 110 14.14 -4.30 11.65
C PRO A 110 13.24 -5.02 10.66
N SER A 111 13.70 -6.15 10.11
CA SER A 111 12.92 -6.91 9.13
C SER A 111 12.50 -8.26 9.70
N PRO A 112 11.34 -8.80 9.26
CA PRO A 112 10.90 -10.12 9.65
C PRO A 112 11.92 -11.22 9.33
N GLU A 113 11.94 -12.27 10.14
CA GLU A 113 12.76 -13.45 9.89
C GLU A 113 12.37 -14.11 8.57
N GLY A 114 13.34 -14.35 7.69
CA GLY A 114 13.09 -14.83 6.33
C GLY A 114 12.71 -13.74 5.33
N MET A 115 12.71 -12.46 5.71
CA MET A 115 12.51 -11.33 4.80
C MET A 115 13.41 -10.13 5.15
N ARG A 116 14.72 -10.28 4.98
CA ARG A 116 15.71 -9.25 5.38
C ARG A 116 15.93 -8.16 4.33
N GLY A 117 15.37 -8.35 3.14
CA GLY A 117 15.55 -7.45 2.01
C GLY A 117 15.00 -8.03 0.72
N ALA A 118 15.12 -7.28 -0.37
CA ALA A 118 14.62 -7.68 -1.69
C ALA A 118 15.16 -9.05 -2.16
N HIS A 119 16.37 -9.43 -1.74
CA HIS A 119 16.97 -10.72 -2.05
C HIS A 119 16.19 -11.92 -1.46
N ASP A 120 15.41 -11.70 -0.41
CA ASP A 120 14.60 -12.72 0.25
C ASP A 120 13.16 -12.81 -0.34
N TYR A 121 12.78 -12.01 -1.35
CA TYR A 121 11.43 -12.04 -1.94
C TYR A 121 11.01 -13.41 -2.48
N GLY A 122 11.98 -14.26 -2.87
CA GLY A 122 11.71 -15.65 -3.25
C GLY A 122 11.07 -16.47 -2.11
N ASN A 123 11.23 -16.06 -0.85
CA ASN A 123 10.57 -16.71 0.29
C ASN A 123 9.06 -16.48 0.28
N ILE A 124 8.56 -15.31 -0.13
CA ILE A 124 7.11 -15.06 -0.31
C ILE A 124 6.58 -16.02 -1.37
N THR A 125 7.20 -16.06 -2.55
CA THR A 125 6.77 -16.94 -3.64
C THR A 125 6.71 -18.40 -3.19
N ARG A 126 7.77 -18.90 -2.54
CA ARG A 126 7.79 -20.27 -2.00
C ARG A 126 6.69 -20.49 -0.96
N GLY A 127 6.46 -19.51 -0.08
CA GLY A 127 5.42 -19.54 0.94
C GLY A 127 4.01 -19.65 0.35
N LEU A 128 3.67 -18.76 -0.58
CA LEU A 128 2.39 -18.76 -1.28
C LEU A 128 2.16 -20.09 -2.03
N LYS A 129 3.19 -20.61 -2.72
CA LYS A 129 3.11 -21.92 -3.37
C LYS A 129 2.82 -23.05 -2.37
N ARG A 130 3.44 -23.04 -1.19
CA ARG A 130 3.14 -24.03 -0.12
C ARG A 130 1.72 -23.90 0.43
N ARG A 131 1.15 -22.69 0.43
CA ARG A 131 -0.24 -22.41 0.84
C ARG A 131 -1.28 -22.72 -0.25
N GLY A 132 -0.84 -23.18 -1.42
CA GLY A 132 -1.73 -23.67 -2.48
C GLY A 132 -2.05 -22.64 -3.58
N TYR A 133 -1.43 -21.46 -3.56
CA TYR A 133 -1.64 -20.47 -4.62
C TYR A 133 -1.13 -20.98 -5.99
N GLY A 134 -1.94 -20.76 -7.02
CA GLY A 134 -1.59 -21.00 -8.41
C GLY A 134 -0.50 -20.06 -8.91
N ASP A 135 0.20 -20.44 -9.98
CA ASP A 135 1.29 -19.62 -10.53
C ASP A 135 0.81 -18.23 -10.98
N ASP A 136 -0.40 -18.16 -11.55
CA ASP A 136 -0.97 -16.89 -12.00
C ASP A 136 -1.41 -16.00 -10.84
N GLU A 137 -1.87 -16.58 -9.73
CA GLU A 137 -2.19 -15.84 -8.51
C GLU A 137 -0.93 -15.28 -7.85
N VAL A 138 0.14 -16.07 -7.80
CA VAL A 138 1.45 -15.58 -7.34
C VAL A 138 1.94 -14.43 -8.23
N LYS A 139 1.86 -14.55 -9.58
CA LYS A 139 2.23 -13.46 -10.49
C LYS A 139 1.41 -12.19 -10.24
N LYS A 140 0.11 -12.32 -9.95
CA LYS A 140 -0.76 -11.19 -9.58
C LYS A 140 -0.24 -10.47 -8.34
N ILE A 141 0.02 -11.20 -7.25
CA ILE A 141 0.53 -10.66 -5.97
C ILE A 141 1.92 -10.03 -6.15
N MET A 142 2.82 -10.70 -6.86
CA MET A 142 4.21 -10.25 -7.03
C MET A 142 4.36 -9.01 -7.93
N GLY A 143 3.28 -8.49 -8.51
CA GLY A 143 3.30 -7.22 -9.25
C GLY A 143 2.30 -7.11 -10.39
N GLY A 144 1.70 -8.22 -10.83
CA GLY A 144 0.72 -8.20 -11.93
C GLY A 144 -0.48 -7.29 -11.65
N ASN A 145 -0.96 -7.28 -10.41
CA ASN A 145 -2.07 -6.40 -10.00
C ASN A 145 -1.68 -4.92 -10.05
N PHE A 146 -0.49 -4.57 -9.57
CA PHE A 146 0.02 -3.20 -9.64
C PHE A 146 0.17 -2.74 -11.10
N LEU A 147 0.78 -3.57 -11.96
CA LEU A 147 0.95 -3.26 -13.38
C LEU A 147 -0.41 -3.05 -14.09
N ARG A 148 -1.44 -3.83 -13.72
CA ARG A 148 -2.79 -3.64 -14.25
C ARG A 148 -3.38 -2.29 -13.82
N VAL A 149 -3.23 -1.91 -12.55
CA VAL A 149 -3.70 -0.60 -12.05
C VAL A 149 -2.94 0.53 -12.73
N TRP A 150 -1.61 0.44 -12.78
CA TRP A 150 -0.76 1.44 -13.39
C TRP A 150 -1.15 1.67 -14.86
N LYS A 151 -1.31 0.59 -15.64
CA LYS A 151 -1.79 0.65 -17.03
C LYS A 151 -3.15 1.35 -17.14
N ARG A 152 -4.14 0.98 -16.31
CA ARG A 152 -5.47 1.59 -16.33
C ARG A 152 -5.45 3.09 -16.00
N VAL A 153 -4.54 3.51 -15.14
CA VAL A 153 -4.39 4.91 -14.72
C VAL A 153 -3.75 5.73 -15.83
N THR A 154 -2.69 5.23 -16.48
CA THR A 154 -1.94 5.99 -17.50
C THR A 154 -2.59 5.98 -18.88
N GLU A 155 -3.35 4.94 -19.23
CA GLU A 155 -4.06 4.88 -20.52
C GLU A 155 -5.23 5.87 -20.62
N LYS A 156 -5.77 6.35 -19.49
CA LYS A 156 -6.85 7.34 -19.45
C LYS A 156 -6.39 8.79 -19.69
N SER A 157 -5.10 9.00 -19.92
CA SER A 157 -4.45 10.32 -19.94
C SER A 157 -4.07 10.81 -21.33
N GLY A 158 -4.47 10.08 -22.38
CA GLY A 158 -4.37 10.50 -23.79
C GLY A 158 -5.76 10.70 -24.40
#